data_AF-A0A960B316-F1
#
_entry.id   AF-A0A960B316-F1
#
_cell.length_a   1.000
_cell.length_b   1.000
_cell.length_c   1.000
_cell.angle_alpha   90.00
_cell.angle_beta   90.00
_cell.angle_gamma   90.00
#
_symmetry.space_group_name_H-M   'P 1'
#
loop_
_entity.id
_entity.type
_entity.pdbx_description
1 polymer ?
#
loop_
_entity_poly.entity_id
_entity_poly.type
_entity_poly.pdbx_seq_one_letter_code
_entity_poly.pdbx_strand_id
1 'polypeptide(L)' 'PVAWIGSSDMMHRNLDRRVEVLVKLPAGVNMTAVAELLDMAYSPETKAWELHSDGQWIRNQGTRHLQETLITRQRRRRG' A
#
# COMPACT_ATOMS: atom_id res chain seq x y z
N PRO A 1 7.65 9.46 11.44
CA PRO A 1 7.83 8.64 10.21
C PRO A 1 8.13 9.56 9.02
N VAL A 2 8.69 9.04 7.93
CA VAL A 2 8.84 9.75 6.64
C VAL A 2 8.31 8.84 5.55
N ALA A 3 7.57 9.38 4.59
CA ALA A 3 7.00 8.61 3.49
C ALA A 3 7.35 9.25 2.13
N TRP A 4 7.54 8.38 1.14
CA TRP A 4 7.86 8.72 -0.25
C TRP A 4 6.95 7.91 -1.16
N ILE A 5 6.63 8.45 -2.33
CA ILE A 5 5.97 7.73 -3.42
C ILE A 5 6.87 7.79 -4.65
N GLY A 6 6.96 6.69 -5.40
CA GLY A 6 7.77 6.63 -6.60
C GLY A 6 7.33 5.55 -7.56
N SER A 7 7.98 5.54 -8.72
CA SER A 7 7.71 4.63 -9.83
C SER A 7 8.45 3.29 -9.72
N SER A 8 9.51 3.23 -8.92
CA SER A 8 10.39 2.06 -8.81
C SER A 8 9.87 1.01 -7.83
N ASP A 9 10.01 -0.26 -8.20
CA ASP A 9 10.14 -1.36 -7.24
C ASP A 9 11.62 -1.57 -6.82
N MET A 10 11.88 -2.46 -5.85
CA MET A 10 13.23 -2.77 -5.35
C MET A 10 14.01 -3.78 -6.21
N MET A 11 13.71 -3.90 -7.50
CA MET A 11 14.42 -4.81 -8.40
C MET A 11 15.63 -4.13 -9.05
N HIS A 12 16.74 -4.85 -9.17
CA HIS A 12 18.02 -4.39 -9.77
C HIS A 12 17.83 -3.63 -11.10
N ARG A 13 16.93 -4.10 -11.98
CA ARG A 13 16.64 -3.42 -13.25
C ARG A 13 16.17 -1.96 -13.08
N ASN A 14 15.42 -1.65 -12.03
CA ASN A 14 14.87 -0.33 -11.80
C ASN A 14 15.90 0.57 -11.12
N LEU A 15 16.79 -0.01 -10.30
CA LEU A 15 17.81 0.74 -9.57
C LEU A 15 19.04 1.06 -10.42
N ASP A 16 19.41 0.18 -11.35
CA ASP A 16 20.70 0.27 -12.06
C ASP A 16 20.58 0.63 -13.54
N ARG A 17 19.38 0.51 -14.13
CA ARG A 17 19.20 0.62 -15.60
C ARG A 17 18.03 1.48 -16.04
N ARG A 18 17.19 1.96 -15.13
CA ARG A 18 16.04 2.81 -15.45
C ARG A 18 16.15 4.16 -14.78
N VAL A 19 15.45 5.13 -15.38
CA VAL A 19 15.22 6.43 -14.76
C VAL A 19 13.96 6.31 -13.92
N GLU A 20 14.11 6.50 -12.61
CA GLU A 20 13.04 6.38 -11.64
C GLU A 20 12.93 7.67 -10.82
N VAL A 21 11.73 7.98 -10.32
CA VAL A 21 11.48 9.21 -9.52
C VAL A 21 10.87 8.84 -8.18
N LEU A 22 11.35 9.50 -7.13
CA LEU A 22 10.77 9.49 -5.79
C LEU A 22 10.42 10.91 -5.39
N VAL A 23 9.20 11.09 -4.87
CA VAL A 23 8.72 12.36 -4.33
C VAL A 23 8.41 12.18 -2.86
N LYS A 24 8.97 13.07 -2.03
CA LYS A 24 8.69 13.08 -0.59
C LYS A 24 7.26 13.55 -0.37
N LEU A 25 6.51 12.82 0.44
CA LEU A 25 5.18 13.27 0.81
C LEU A 25 5.28 14.46 1.79
N PRO A 26 4.53 15.55 1.54
CA PRO A 26 4.43 16.64 2.50
C PRO A 26 3.87 16.14 3.84
N ALA A 27 4.35 16.73 4.93
CA ALA A 27 3.85 16.42 6.27
C ALA A 27 2.35 16.73 6.43
N GLY A 28 1.73 16.13 7.43
CA GLY A 28 0.31 16.33 7.76
C GLY A 28 -0.60 15.33 7.06
N VAL A 29 -1.70 15.82 6.49
CA VAL A 29 -2.84 14.99 6.04
C VAL A 29 -2.47 13.88 5.06
N ASN A 30 -1.49 14.11 4.18
CA ASN A 30 -1.04 13.10 3.20
C ASN A 30 -0.29 11.96 3.88
N MET A 31 0.58 12.26 4.86
CA MET A 31 1.27 11.23 5.62
C MET A 31 0.30 10.41 6.48
N THR A 32 -0.68 11.08 7.11
CA THR A 32 -1.73 10.38 7.88
C THR A 32 -2.55 9.48 6.97
N ALA A 33 -2.96 9.95 5.79
CA ALA A 33 -3.74 9.16 4.85
C ALA A 33 -2.98 7.91 4.34
N VAL A 34 -1.67 8.02 4.12
CA VAL A 34 -0.83 6.87 3.73
C VAL A 34 -0.67 5.90 4.90
N ALA A 35 -0.45 6.38 6.13
CA ALA A 35 -0.39 5.52 7.31
C ALA A 35 -1.70 4.75 7.50
N GLU A 36 -2.85 5.42 7.50
CA GLU A 36 -4.17 4.79 7.61
C GLU A 36 -4.43 3.76 6.50
N LEU A 37 -3.96 4.02 5.27
CA LEU A 37 -4.08 3.10 4.16
C LEU A 37 -3.28 1.81 4.42
N LEU A 38 -2.03 1.95 4.87
CA LEU A 38 -1.17 0.81 5.16
C LEU A 38 -1.69 0.03 6.37
N ASP A 39 -2.12 0.71 7.43
CA ASP A 39 -2.74 0.07 8.60
C ASP A 39 -3.97 -0.76 8.19
N MET A 40 -4.81 -0.21 7.30
CA MET A 40 -5.96 -0.94 6.77
C MET A 40 -5.53 -2.12 5.90
N ALA A 41 -4.50 -1.97 5.06
CA ALA A 41 -4.04 -3.01 4.15
C ALA A 41 -3.41 -4.20 4.90
N TYR A 42 -2.68 -3.94 5.99
CA TYR A 42 -2.02 -4.94 6.81
C TYR A 42 -2.84 -5.42 8.01
N SER A 43 -4.05 -4.89 8.21
CA SER A 43 -4.92 -5.30 9.30
C SER A 43 -5.36 -6.76 9.13
N PRO A 44 -5.44 -7.56 10.20
CA PRO A 44 -5.84 -8.97 10.14
C PRO A 44 -7.27 -9.15 9.62
N GLU A 45 -8.10 -8.11 9.65
CA GLU A 45 -9.44 -8.10 9.07
C GLU A 45 -9.46 -7.93 7.54
N THR A 46 -8.32 -7.67 6.90
CA THR A 46 -8.22 -7.48 5.45
C THR A 46 -7.90 -8.79 4.72
N LYS A 47 -8.71 -9.10 3.70
CA LYS A 47 -8.47 -10.25 2.81
C LYS A 47 -7.18 -10.02 2.03
N ALA A 48 -6.19 -10.88 2.25
CA ALA A 48 -4.90 -10.84 1.57
C ALA A 48 -4.31 -12.25 1.40
N TRP A 49 -3.29 -12.35 0.54
CA TRP A 49 -2.37 -13.49 0.54
C TRP A 49 -1.09 -13.04 1.24
N GLU A 50 -0.68 -13.78 2.25
CA GLU A 50 0.52 -13.53 3.04
C GLU A 50 1.63 -14.47 2.56
N LEU A 51 2.78 -13.90 2.20
CA LEU A 51 3.98 -14.66 1.84
C LEU A 51 4.78 -14.93 3.11
N HIS A 52 4.95 -16.20 3.44
CA HIS A 52 5.75 -16.63 4.58
C HIS A 52 7.22 -16.80 4.19
N SER A 53 8.10 -16.88 5.19
CA SER A 53 9.55 -17.00 5.01
C SER A 53 10.00 -18.29 4.32
N ASP A 54 9.15 -19.31 4.33
CA ASP A 54 9.34 -20.58 3.62
C ASP A 54 8.88 -20.53 2.14
N GLY A 55 8.39 -19.38 1.69
CA GLY A 55 7.88 -19.17 0.34
C GLY A 55 6.44 -19.61 0.14
N GLN A 56 5.75 -20.08 1.17
CA GLN A 56 4.34 -20.45 1.06
C GLN A 56 3.43 -19.22 1.10
N TRP A 57 2.40 -19.25 0.24
CA TRP A 57 1.33 -18.26 0.26
C TRP A 57 0.16 -18.80 1.08
N ILE A 58 -0.16 -18.12 2.18
CA ILE A 58 -1.31 -18.44 3.03
C ILE A 58 -2.36 -17.35 2.86
N ARG A 59 -3.62 -17.76 2.74
CA ARG A 59 -4.73 -16.82 2.59
C ARG A 59 -5.17 -16.30 3.95
N ASN A 60 -5.08 -14.99 4.17
CA ASN A 60 -5.71 -14.32 5.30
C ASN A 60 -7.23 -14.29 5.10
N GLN A 61 -7.96 -14.81 6.07
CA GLN A 61 -9.42 -14.95 6.07
C GLN A 61 -10.16 -13.74 6.64
N GLY A 62 -9.53 -12.56 6.65
CA GLY A 62 -10.19 -11.30 6.93
C GLY A 62 -11.50 -11.13 6.15
N THR A 63 -12.39 -10.26 6.61
CA THR A 63 -13.69 -10.04 5.96
C THR A 63 -13.67 -8.88 4.98
N ARG A 64 -12.77 -7.91 5.17
CA ARG A 64 -12.69 -6.67 4.41
C ARG A 64 -12.01 -6.90 3.06
N HIS A 65 -12.69 -6.51 1.97
CA HIS A 65 -12.10 -6.40 0.65
C HIS A 65 -11.50 -4.99 0.47
N LEU A 66 -10.17 -4.88 0.48
CA LEU A 66 -9.47 -3.59 0.54
C LEU A 66 -9.82 -2.68 -0.64
N GLN A 67 -9.70 -3.18 -1.88
CA GLN A 67 -9.92 -2.38 -3.08
C GLN A 67 -11.35 -1.82 -3.15
N GLU A 68 -12.34 -2.65 -2.83
CA GLU A 68 -13.75 -2.24 -2.84
C GLU A 68 -14.03 -1.18 -1.76
N THR A 69 -13.44 -1.36 -0.57
CA THR A 69 -13.50 -0.39 0.52
C THR A 69 -12.93 0.97 0.09
N LEU A 70 -11.77 0.98 -0.57
CA LEU A 70 -11.12 2.21 -1.04
C LEU A 70 -11.88 2.89 -2.18
N ILE A 71 -12.43 2.12 -3.12
CA ILE A 71 -13.29 2.66 -4.19
C ILE A 71 -14.52 3.33 -3.58
N THR A 72 -15.17 2.69 -2.60
CA THR A 72 -16.34 3.24 -1.91
C THR A 72 -15.99 4.52 -1.14
N ARG A 73 -14.87 4.53 -0.39
CA ARG A 73 -14.37 5.71 0.33
C ARG A 73 -14.12 6.89 -0.62
N GLN A 74 -13.48 6.63 -1.78
CA GLN A 74 -13.16 7.67 -2.75
C GLN A 74 -14.41 8.22 -3.45
N ARG A 75 -15.41 7.37 -3.74
CA ARG A 75 -16.70 7.82 -4.29
C ARG A 75 -17.42 8.76 -3.32
N ARG A 76 -17.42 8.46 -2.01
CA ARG A 76 -18.03 9.33 -0.98
C ARG A 76 -17.35 10.69 -0.83
N ARG A 77 -16.05 10.78 -1.07
CA ARG A 77 -15.29 12.05 -1.01
C ARG A 77 -15.56 12.98 -2.19
N ARG A 78 -16.05 12.44 -3.31
CA ARG A 78 -16.30 13.18 -4.55
C ARG A 78 -17.75 13.63 -4.71
N GLY A 79 -18.66 13.07 -3.92
CA GLY A 79 -20.07 13.47 -3.86
C GLY A 79 -20.34 14.43 -2.72
#